data_AF-A0A7Y0H0I0-F1
#
_entry.id   AF-A0A7Y0H0I0-F1
#
_cell.length_a   1.000
_cell.length_b   1.000
_cell.length_c   1.000
_cell.angle_alpha   90.00
_cell.angle_beta   90.00
_cell.angle_gamma   90.00
#
_symmetry.space_group_name_H-M   'P 1'
#
loop_
_entity.id
_entity.type
_entity.pdbx_description
1 polymer ?
#
loop_
_entity_poly.entity_id
_entity_poly.type
_entity_poly.pdbx_seq_one_letter_code
_entity_poly.pdbx_strand_id
1 'polypeptide(L)' 'MSTTPDPLSTALDDGYVLHGGPTLTFDGDRVIAGQAVILPTGPTPETRLV' A
#
# COMPACT_ATOMS: atom_id res chain seq x y z
N MET A 1 3.64 16.14 16.16
CA MET A 1 4.32 15.38 15.09
C MET A 1 4.44 13.95 15.63
N SER A 2 3.55 13.04 15.21
CA SER A 2 3.55 11.67 15.76
C SER A 2 4.81 10.97 15.26
N THR A 3 5.72 10.61 16.17
CA THR A 3 7.02 10.01 15.84
C THR A 3 6.94 8.50 15.57
N THR A 4 5.76 7.89 15.74
CA THR A 4 5.54 6.47 15.43
C THR A 4 5.14 6.32 13.96
N PRO A 5 5.88 5.53 13.16
CA PRO A 5 5.49 5.27 11.77
C PRO A 5 4.14 4.55 11.74
N ASP A 6 3.31 4.92 10.77
CA ASP A 6 2.07 4.20 10.50
C ASP A 6 2.37 2.84 9.84
N PRO A 7 1.43 1.88 9.89
CA PRO A 7 1.67 0.52 9.39
C PRO A 7 2.00 0.45 7.90
N LEU A 8 1.52 1.40 7.09
CA LEU A 8 1.85 1.45 5.67
C LEU A 8 3.32 1.85 5.51
N SER A 9 3.75 2.91 6.21
CA SER A 9 5.14 3.34 6.23
C SER A 9 6.08 2.22 6.68
N THR A 10 5.72 1.45 7.72
CA THR A 10 6.51 0.27 8.16
C THR A 10 6.55 -0.82 7.09
N ALA A 11 5.41 -1.16 6.47
CA ALA A 11 5.40 -2.18 5.41
C ALA A 11 6.28 -1.77 4.21
N LEU A 12 6.29 -0.49 3.85
CA LEU A 12 7.15 0.02 2.78
C LEU A 12 8.63 -0.10 3.13
N ASP A 13 9.01 0.16 4.39
CA ASP A 13 10.38 -0.04 4.88
C ASP A 13 10.78 -1.53 4.87
N ASP A 14 9.84 -2.42 5.17
CA ASP A 14 10.00 -3.89 5.13
C ASP A 14 10.07 -4.47 3.69
N GLY A 15 10.05 -3.61 2.66
CA GLY A 15 10.21 -4.01 1.26
C GLY A 15 8.92 -4.38 0.54
N TYR A 16 7.76 -4.06 1.11
CA TYR A 16 6.50 -4.13 0.39
C TYR A 16 6.42 -3.02 -0.66
N VAL A 17 5.72 -3.29 -1.76
CA VAL A 17 5.47 -2.32 -2.84
C VAL A 17 3.98 -2.02 -2.97
N LEU A 18 3.63 -0.79 -3.38
CA LEU A 18 2.24 -0.37 -3.58
C LEU A 18 1.60 -1.17 -4.71
N HIS A 19 0.38 -1.66 -4.47
CA HIS A 19 -0.43 -2.33 -5.47
C HIS A 19 -1.57 -1.42 -5.95
N GLY A 20 -1.39 -0.81 -7.12
CA GLY A 20 -2.38 0.08 -7.72
C GLY A 20 -2.64 1.34 -6.88
N GLY A 21 -3.78 1.99 -7.15
CA GLY A 21 -4.20 3.19 -6.43
C GLY A 21 -4.91 2.89 -5.10
N PRO A 22 -5.05 3.89 -4.22
CA PRO A 22 -5.79 3.76 -2.98
C PRO A 22 -7.28 3.51 -3.27
N THR A 23 -7.93 2.80 -2.34
CA THR A 23 -9.39 2.59 -2.35
C THR A 23 -10.02 3.41 -1.24
N LEU A 24 -11.18 3.99 -1.53
CA LEU A 24 -11.97 4.76 -0.56
C LEU A 24 -13.36 4.14 -0.47
N THR A 25 -13.86 3.95 0.74
CA THR A 25 -15.24 3.52 0.99
C THR A 25 -15.85 4.35 2.12
N PHE A 26 -17.17 4.39 2.23
CA PHE A 26 -17.90 5.10 3.28
C PHE A 26 -18.78 4.11 4.04
N ASP A 27 -18.63 4.06 5.36
CA ASP A 27 -19.33 3.09 6.22
C ASP A 27 -20.64 3.63 6.82
N GLY A 28 -21.05 4.85 6.45
CA GLY A 28 -22.24 5.52 6.99
C GLY A 28 -21.92 6.66 7.98
N ASP A 29 -20.72 6.67 8.56
CA ASP A 29 -20.24 7.71 9.48
C ASP A 29 -19.02 8.47 8.91
N ARG A 30 -18.06 7.72 8.37
CA ARG A 30 -16.78 8.26 7.90
C ARG A 30 -16.27 7.56 6.65
N VAL A 31 -15.35 8.23 5.95
CA VAL A 31 -14.60 7.66 4.85
C VAL A 31 -13.45 6.83 5.40
N ILE A 32 -13.31 5.62 4.89
CA ILE A 32 -12.23 4.68 5.19
C ILE A 32 -11.36 4.61 3.95
N ALA A 33 -10.07 4.90 4.12
CA ALA A 33 -9.06 4.74 3.10
C ALA A 33 -8.29 3.43 3.29
N GLY A 34 -8.10 2.69 2.21
CA GLY A 34 -7.29 1.48 2.16
C GLY A 34 -6.23 1.58 1.06
N GLN A 35 -5.05 1.03 1.33
CA GLN A 35 -3.97 0.89 0.36
C GLN A 35 -3.51 -0.57 0.34
N ALA A 36 -3.54 -1.18 -0.83
CA ALA A 36 -3.00 -2.53 -1.01
C ALA A 36 -1.49 -2.47 -1.21
N VAL A 37 -0.78 -3.42 -0.60
CA VAL A 37 0.66 -3.61 -0.74
C VAL A 37 0.98 -5.08 -0.97
N ILE A 38 2.06 -5.36 -1.69
CA ILE A 38 2.55 -6.70 -2.02
C ILE A 38 3.98 -6.86 -1.52
N LEU A 39 4.27 -7.98 -0.88
CA LEU A 39 5.64 -8.43 -0.67
C LEU A 39 6.07 -9.24 -1.90
N PRO A 40 7.02 -8.76 -2.72
CA PRO A 40 7.44 -9.49 -3.92
C PRO A 40 8.21 -10.75 -3.53
N THR A 41 7.58 -11.92 -3.71
CA THR A 41 8.20 -13.24 -3.44
C THR A 41 8.74 -13.94 -4.70
N GLY A 42 9.01 -13.21 -5.78
CA GLY A 42 9.54 -13.75 -7.04
C GLY A 42 10.19 -12.65 -7.88
N PRO A 43 10.88 -13.01 -8.99
CA PRO A 43 11.47 -12.00 -9.87
C PRO A 43 10.36 -11.06 -10.32
N THR A 44 10.51 -9.78 -10.02
CA THR A 44 9.57 -8.72 -10.40
C THR A 44 9.32 -8.89 -11.90
N PRO A 45 8.08 -9.18 -12.37
CA PRO A 45 7.83 -9.22 -13.80
C PRO A 45 8.09 -7.80 -14.30
N GLU A 46 9.20 -7.66 -15.01
CA GLU A 46 9.57 -6.44 -15.72
C GLU A 46 8.33 -5.98 -16.50
N THR A 47 7.79 -4.84 -16.06
CA THR A 47 6.61 -4.24 -16.65
C THR A 47 6.97 -3.96 -18.11
N ARG A 48 6.56 -4.86 -19.00
CA ARG A 48 6.72 -4.68 -20.43
C ARG A 48 5.79 -3.56 -20.85
N LEU A 49 6.34 -2.35 -20.90
CA LEU A 49 5.73 -1.24 -21.60
C LEU A 49 5.59 -1.66 -23.07
N VAL A 50 4.36 -1.86 -23.52
CA VAL A 50 4.01 -2.05 -24.95
C VAL A 50 3.61 -0.74 -25.57
#